data_AF-A0A2K8UMI4-F1
#
_entry.id   AF-A0A2K8UMI4-F1
#
_cell.length_a   1.000
_cell.length_b   1.000
_cell.length_c   1.000
_cell.angle_alpha   90.00
_cell.angle_beta   90.00
_cell.angle_gamma   90.00
#
_symmetry.space_group_name_H-M   'P 1'
#
loop_
_entity.id
_entity.type
_entity.pdbx_description
1 polymer ?
#
loop_
_entity_poly.entity_id
_entity_poly.type
_entity_poly.pdbx_seq_one_letter_code
_entity_poly.pdbx_strand_id
1 'polypeptide(L)'
;MTFARDLLNYRIQALNSSSSHKSRNLRLQWANESQYGSFSYSFPKFSNAEIDLEILKHFKTNLFFDEFFTILEKELKTEVEDAIIKSVYWFCEATKDNNDTMKFIKLWSCIECFFSITQDEISESNAKGLACILVYGGYRIHDIENYREVKSKIKKMYKKRSKALHRAYWSDIEANDVVELADWTAWLIISILGLAVVGNYTRLSQIKEQTVRLDNIHNEIQ
;
A
#
# COMPACT_ATOMS: atom_id res chain seq x y z
N MET A 1 16.04 16.87 21.48
CA MET A 1 16.86 17.07 20.27
C MET A 1 15.89 17.17 19.11
N THR A 2 15.77 18.37 18.54
CA THR A 2 14.70 18.75 17.62
C THR A 2 15.03 18.22 16.22
N PHE A 3 14.28 17.23 15.73
CA PHE A 3 14.42 16.77 14.34
C PHE A 3 13.76 17.80 13.42
N ALA A 4 14.59 18.48 12.63
CA ALA A 4 14.14 19.31 11.53
C ALA A 4 13.36 18.44 10.52
N ARG A 5 12.12 18.85 10.23
CA ARG A 5 11.28 18.26 9.17
C ARG A 5 11.79 18.73 7.81
N ASP A 6 12.88 18.13 7.34
CA ASP A 6 13.17 18.10 5.90
C ASP A 6 12.38 16.93 5.31
N LEU A 7 11.30 17.25 4.58
CA LEU A 7 10.50 16.31 3.80
C LEU A 7 11.35 15.75 2.65
N LEU A 8 12.19 14.78 2.95
CA LEU A 8 12.91 14.00 1.98
C LEU A 8 11.97 12.92 1.43
N ASN A 9 11.62 13.03 0.16
CA ASN A 9 10.94 11.99 -0.61
C ASN A 9 11.88 10.78 -0.75
N TYR A 10 11.85 9.87 0.22
CA TYR A 10 12.60 8.63 0.13
C TYR A 10 11.90 7.65 -0.82
N ARG A 11 12.68 7.05 -1.74
CA ARG A 11 12.25 5.96 -2.61
C ARG A 11 13.01 4.71 -2.19
N ILE A 12 12.29 3.64 -1.85
CA ILE A 12 12.88 2.33 -1.60
C ILE A 12 12.86 1.56 -2.91
N GLN A 13 14.03 1.27 -3.48
CA GLN A 13 14.19 0.44 -4.67
C GLN A 13 15.14 -0.70 -4.33
N ALA A 14 14.75 -1.94 -4.61
CA ALA A 14 15.66 -3.07 -4.56
C ALA A 14 16.67 -2.94 -5.73
N LEU A 15 17.93 -2.70 -5.39
CA LEU A 15 19.02 -2.61 -6.38
C LEU A 15 19.53 -4.03 -6.69
N ASN A 16 19.11 -4.57 -7.84
CA ASN A 16 19.83 -5.69 -8.45
C ASN A 16 21.09 -5.14 -9.12
N SER A 17 22.22 -5.84 -8.98
CA SER A 17 23.56 -5.40 -9.41
C SER A 17 23.70 -5.05 -10.91
N SER A 18 22.69 -5.34 -11.74
CA SER A 18 22.68 -5.06 -13.18
C SER A 18 21.92 -3.78 -13.60
N SER A 19 21.22 -3.09 -12.70
CA SER A 19 20.37 -1.93 -13.07
C SER A 19 20.88 -0.59 -12.54
N SER A 20 22.12 -0.23 -12.87
CA SER A 20 22.70 1.09 -12.56
C SER A 20 22.24 2.21 -13.52
N HIS A 21 21.24 1.97 -14.37
CA HIS A 21 20.82 2.94 -15.37
C HIS A 21 19.85 3.98 -14.80
N LYS A 22 20.39 5.19 -14.56
CA LYS A 22 19.65 6.43 -14.33
C LYS A 22 18.76 6.74 -15.54
N SER A 23 17.51 6.30 -15.56
CA SER A 23 16.59 6.63 -16.67
C SER A 23 16.01 8.04 -16.48
N ARG A 24 16.06 8.83 -17.56
CA ARG A 24 15.39 10.14 -17.66
C ARG A 24 13.90 9.90 -17.81
N ASN A 25 13.07 10.56 -17.01
CA ASN A 25 11.62 10.55 -17.22
C ASN A 25 11.19 11.88 -17.80
N LEU A 26 10.71 11.86 -19.05
CA LEU A 26 10.01 12.99 -19.64
C LEU A 26 8.57 12.99 -19.10
N ARG A 27 8.15 14.12 -18.54
CA ARG A 27 6.77 14.34 -18.13
C ARG A 27 6.19 15.48 -18.94
N LEU A 28 5.11 15.20 -19.66
CA LEU A 28 4.26 16.21 -20.26
C LEU A 28 3.09 16.46 -19.31
N GLN A 29 2.90 17.71 -18.88
CA GLN A 29 1.78 18.12 -18.04
C GLN A 29 0.99 19.23 -18.73
N TRP A 30 -0.34 19.09 -18.68
CA TRP A 30 -1.27 20.15 -19.06
C TRP A 30 -1.69 20.87 -17.78
N ALA A 31 -1.37 22.15 -17.68
CA ALA A 31 -1.87 23.01 -16.62
C ALA A 31 -3.33 23.37 -16.94
N ASN A 32 -4.24 23.19 -15.98
CA ASN A 32 -5.57 23.75 -16.09
C ASN A 32 -5.43 25.27 -15.91
N GLU A 33 -5.97 26.00 -16.89
CA GLU A 33 -5.96 27.46 -17.09
C GLU A 33 -4.78 28.00 -17.93
N SER A 34 -5.09 28.16 -19.22
CA SER A 34 -4.60 29.15 -20.19
C SER A 34 -3.11 29.54 -20.25
N GLN A 35 -2.17 28.74 -19.74
CA GLN A 35 -0.74 28.93 -20.01
C GLN A 35 -0.05 27.62 -20.45
N TYR A 36 0.73 27.78 -21.50
CA TYR A 36 1.45 26.78 -22.30
C TYR A 36 1.91 25.53 -21.54
N GLY A 37 1.73 24.37 -22.18
CA GLY A 37 2.20 23.07 -21.67
C GLY A 37 3.65 23.14 -21.23
N SER A 38 3.93 22.65 -20.02
CA SER A 38 5.26 22.70 -19.43
C SER A 38 5.94 21.33 -19.47
N PHE A 39 7.24 21.33 -19.76
CA PHE A 39 8.11 20.18 -19.66
C PHE A 39 8.94 20.31 -18.38
N SER A 40 8.89 19.32 -17.50
CA SER A 40 9.77 19.27 -16.33
C SER A 40 10.62 18.00 -16.32
N TYR A 41 11.86 18.14 -15.86
CA TYR A 41 12.80 17.06 -15.62
C TYR A 41 13.02 16.92 -14.12
N SER A 42 12.93 15.70 -13.58
CA SER A 42 13.33 15.41 -12.20
C SER A 42 14.30 14.24 -12.16
N PHE A 43 15.39 14.41 -11.41
CA PHE A 43 16.29 13.32 -11.05
C PHE A 43 15.83 12.76 -9.70
N PRO A 44 15.50 11.47 -9.61
CA PRO A 44 15.26 10.85 -8.31
C PRO A 44 16.55 10.91 -7.48
N LYS A 45 16.47 11.43 -6.25
CA LYS A 45 17.54 11.24 -5.26
C LYS A 45 17.40 9.83 -4.71
N PHE A 46 18.49 9.07 -4.74
CA PHE A 46 18.55 7.72 -4.17
C PHE A 46 19.37 7.80 -2.88
N SER A 47 18.86 7.19 -1.82
CA SER A 47 19.62 6.87 -0.61
C SER A 47 19.69 5.36 -0.51
N ASN A 48 20.90 4.81 -0.38
CA ASN A 48 21.08 3.38 -0.15
C ASN A 48 20.71 3.08 1.30
N ALA A 49 19.73 2.19 1.50
CA ALA A 49 19.50 1.55 2.79
C ALA A 49 20.10 0.15 2.70
N GLU A 50 21.13 -0.14 3.50
CA GLU A 50 21.69 -1.48 3.59
C GLU A 50 20.83 -2.31 4.55
N ILE A 51 20.46 -3.52 4.11
CA ILE A 51 19.82 -4.50 4.98
C ILE A 51 20.96 -5.25 5.68
N ASP A 52 21.20 -4.91 6.94
CA ASP A 52 22.14 -5.64 7.77
C ASP A 52 21.53 -6.94 8.33
N LEU A 53 22.36 -7.72 9.04
CA LEU A 53 21.95 -8.98 9.64
C LEU A 53 20.89 -8.81 10.73
N GLU A 54 20.85 -7.65 11.40
CA GLU A 54 19.89 -7.37 12.47
C GLU A 54 18.50 -7.11 11.89
N ILE A 55 18.42 -6.28 10.85
CA ILE A 55 17.19 -6.01 10.10
C ILE A 55 16.67 -7.30 9.46
N LEU A 56 17.55 -8.10 8.85
CA LEU A 56 17.15 -9.37 8.26
C LEU A 56 16.62 -10.34 9.32
N LYS A 57 17.26 -10.41 10.48
CA LYS A 57 16.77 -11.22 11.61
C LYS A 57 15.42 -10.72 12.11
N HIS A 58 15.22 -9.41 12.17
CA HIS A 58 13.94 -8.82 12.54
C HIS A 58 12.84 -9.23 11.56
N PHE A 59 13.07 -9.16 10.25
CA PHE A 59 12.10 -9.57 9.23
C PHE A 59 11.74 -11.05 9.32
N LYS A 60 12.74 -11.93 9.50
CA LYS A 60 12.52 -13.37 9.68
C LYS A 60 11.72 -13.68 10.94
N THR A 61 12.06 -13.03 12.05
CA THR A 61 11.47 -13.38 13.35
C THR A 61 10.08 -12.77 13.53
N ASN A 62 9.84 -11.58 13.00
CA ASN A 62 8.65 -10.79 13.33
C ASN A 62 7.72 -10.57 12.14
N LEU A 63 8.17 -10.65 10.89
CA LEU A 63 7.40 -10.22 9.71
C LEU A 63 7.16 -11.36 8.69
N PHE A 64 7.26 -12.61 9.13
CA PHE A 64 6.94 -13.81 8.33
C PHE A 64 7.74 -13.91 7.01
N PHE A 65 8.98 -13.42 7.02
CA PHE A 65 9.76 -13.27 5.78
C PHE A 65 10.07 -14.62 5.11
N ASP A 66 10.43 -15.65 5.89
CA ASP A 66 10.75 -16.97 5.34
C ASP A 66 9.47 -17.71 4.88
N GLU A 67 8.35 -17.48 5.55
CA GLU A 67 7.04 -18.02 5.20
C GLU A 67 6.52 -17.44 3.89
N PHE A 68 6.80 -16.16 3.60
CA PHE A 68 6.47 -15.57 2.31
C PHE A 68 7.15 -16.31 1.15
N PHE A 69 8.45 -16.62 1.27
CA PHE A 69 9.14 -17.41 0.23
C PHE A 69 8.61 -18.84 0.13
N THR A 70 8.26 -19.44 1.26
CA THR A 70 7.59 -20.74 1.26
C THR A 70 6.28 -20.69 0.48
N ILE A 71 5.47 -19.63 0.64
CA ILE A 71 4.24 -19.43 -0.13
C ILE A 71 4.51 -19.26 -1.63
N LEU A 72 5.58 -18.54 -2.00
CA LEU A 72 5.95 -18.38 -3.42
C LEU A 72 6.23 -19.74 -4.09
N GLU A 73 6.93 -20.63 -3.39
CA GLU A 73 7.36 -21.94 -3.89
C GLU A 73 6.23 -23.00 -3.92
N LYS A 74 5.13 -22.81 -3.17
CA LYS A 74 4.00 -23.75 -3.19
C LYS A 74 3.37 -23.90 -4.59
N GLU A 75 3.14 -25.12 -5.05
CA GLU A 75 2.43 -25.35 -6.33
C GLU A 75 0.96 -24.95 -6.25
N LEU A 76 0.27 -25.37 -5.17
CA LEU A 76 -1.12 -25.04 -4.90
C LEU A 76 -1.19 -23.94 -3.86
N LYS A 77 -1.72 -22.80 -4.26
CA LYS A 77 -1.88 -21.61 -3.42
C LYS A 77 -3.36 -21.43 -3.07
N THR A 78 -3.63 -21.04 -1.84
CA THR A 78 -4.94 -20.60 -1.39
C THR A 78 -5.29 -19.23 -1.99
N GLU A 79 -6.56 -18.81 -1.89
CA GLU A 79 -7.02 -17.52 -2.40
C GLU A 79 -6.29 -16.35 -1.73
N VAL A 80 -6.05 -16.45 -0.42
CA VAL A 80 -5.33 -15.43 0.36
C VAL A 80 -3.86 -15.38 -0.05
N GLU A 81 -3.20 -16.52 -0.21
CA GLU A 81 -1.80 -16.60 -0.66
C GLU A 81 -1.61 -16.01 -2.05
N ASP A 82 -2.51 -16.30 -2.99
CA ASP A 82 -2.51 -15.72 -4.34
C ASP A 82 -2.72 -14.19 -4.31
N ALA A 83 -3.63 -13.71 -3.46
CA ALA A 83 -3.83 -12.27 -3.25
C ALA A 83 -2.59 -11.58 -2.66
N ILE A 84 -1.88 -12.21 -1.72
CA ILE A 84 -0.61 -11.69 -1.17
C ILE A 84 0.42 -11.51 -2.29
N ILE A 85 0.61 -12.53 -3.14
CA ILE A 85 1.60 -12.48 -4.22
C ILE A 85 1.26 -11.38 -5.23
N LYS A 86 0.00 -11.28 -5.64
CA LYS A 86 -0.47 -10.21 -6.53
C LYS A 86 -0.28 -8.83 -5.90
N SER A 87 -0.54 -8.70 -4.60
CA SER A 87 -0.35 -7.45 -3.87
C SER A 87 1.13 -7.05 -3.81
N VAL A 88 2.04 -8.00 -3.53
CA VAL A 88 3.49 -7.77 -3.55
C VAL A 88 3.98 -7.39 -4.96
N TYR A 89 3.47 -8.05 -6.00
CA TYR A 89 3.76 -7.67 -7.38
C TYR A 89 3.41 -6.21 -7.65
N TRP A 90 2.18 -5.79 -7.33
CA TRP A 90 1.75 -4.40 -7.51
C TRP A 90 2.57 -3.41 -6.68
N PHE A 91 2.96 -3.81 -5.47
CA PHE A 91 3.81 -2.99 -4.60
C PHE A 91 5.18 -2.77 -5.24
N CYS A 92 5.79 -3.83 -5.77
CA CYS A 92 7.05 -3.75 -6.51
C CYS A 92 6.91 -2.93 -7.80
N GLU A 93 5.79 -3.01 -8.51
CA GLU A 93 5.53 -2.19 -9.68
C GLU A 93 5.31 -0.72 -9.34
N ALA A 94 4.81 -0.42 -8.14
CA ALA A 94 4.69 0.95 -7.64
C ALA A 94 6.07 1.55 -7.35
N THR A 95 7.00 0.81 -6.73
CA THR A 95 8.34 1.33 -6.40
C THR A 95 9.18 1.67 -7.63
N LYS A 96 8.93 0.99 -8.76
CA LYS A 96 9.59 1.25 -10.05
C LYS A 96 9.03 2.48 -10.78
N ASP A 97 7.81 2.90 -10.45
CA ASP A 97 7.16 3.99 -11.17
C ASP A 97 7.78 5.35 -10.80
N ASN A 98 7.85 6.25 -11.76
CA ASN A 98 8.36 7.61 -11.53
C ASN A 98 7.24 8.63 -11.35
N ASN A 99 6.01 8.28 -11.71
CA ASN A 99 4.84 9.12 -11.59
C ASN A 99 4.08 8.80 -10.30
N ASP A 100 4.00 9.77 -9.39
CA ASP A 100 3.34 9.60 -8.09
C ASP A 100 1.85 9.24 -8.19
N THR A 101 1.12 9.76 -9.20
CA THR A 101 -0.25 9.33 -9.49
C THR A 101 -0.30 7.84 -9.83
N MET A 102 0.66 7.34 -10.62
CA MET A 102 0.69 5.93 -11.00
C MET A 102 1.12 5.03 -9.85
N LYS A 103 2.07 5.48 -9.02
CA LYS A 103 2.39 4.79 -7.74
C LYS A 103 1.14 4.66 -6.89
N PHE A 104 0.41 5.76 -6.71
CA PHE A 104 -0.80 5.79 -5.91
C PHE A 104 -1.87 4.82 -6.43
N ILE A 105 -2.07 4.77 -7.76
CA ILE A 105 -2.99 3.81 -8.39
C ILE A 105 -2.54 2.37 -8.16
N LYS A 106 -1.25 2.05 -8.35
CA LYS A 106 -0.71 0.70 -8.16
C LYS A 106 -0.77 0.25 -6.70
N LEU A 107 -0.50 1.15 -5.74
CA LEU A 107 -0.69 0.88 -4.31
C LEU A 107 -2.15 0.57 -3.97
N TRP A 108 -3.11 1.28 -4.58
CA TRP A 108 -4.52 0.90 -4.46
C TRP A 108 -4.82 -0.46 -5.07
N SER A 109 -4.20 -0.82 -6.20
CA SER A 109 -4.30 -2.18 -6.76
C SER A 109 -3.79 -3.25 -5.78
N CYS A 110 -2.78 -2.96 -4.95
CA CYS A 110 -2.37 -3.85 -3.87
C CYS A 110 -3.49 -4.12 -2.86
N ILE A 111 -4.17 -3.06 -2.43
CA ILE A 111 -5.25 -3.11 -1.43
C ILE A 111 -6.49 -3.82 -2.00
N GLU A 112 -6.81 -3.53 -3.27
CA GLU A 112 -7.96 -4.12 -3.98
C GLU A 112 -7.84 -5.65 -4.12
N CYS A 113 -6.62 -6.20 -4.16
CA CYS A 113 -6.39 -7.64 -4.19
C CYS A 113 -7.04 -8.39 -3.01
N PHE A 114 -7.26 -7.72 -1.86
CA PHE A 114 -7.83 -8.35 -0.67
C PHE A 114 -9.32 -8.05 -0.47
N PHE A 115 -9.76 -6.84 -0.79
CA PHE A 115 -11.08 -6.35 -0.36
C PHE A 115 -12.07 -6.12 -1.51
N SER A 116 -11.64 -6.21 -2.77
CA SER A 116 -12.52 -6.02 -3.94
C SER A 116 -13.11 -7.33 -4.48
N ILE A 117 -13.49 -8.24 -3.58
CA ILE A 117 -14.06 -9.56 -3.91
C ILE A 117 -15.42 -9.42 -4.63
N THR A 118 -16.20 -8.41 -4.25
CA THR A 118 -17.52 -8.10 -4.84
C THR A 118 -17.43 -6.80 -5.65
N GLN A 119 -18.16 -6.73 -6.77
CA GLN A 119 -18.17 -5.55 -7.63
C GLN A 119 -18.90 -4.35 -7.03
N ASP A 120 -19.74 -4.59 -6.01
CA ASP A 120 -20.48 -3.55 -5.32
C ASP A 120 -19.70 -2.96 -4.15
N GLU A 121 -19.88 -1.65 -3.93
CA GLU A 121 -19.35 -0.91 -2.78
C GLU A 121 -17.83 -1.02 -2.56
N ILE A 122 -17.05 -1.15 -3.64
CA ILE A 122 -15.58 -1.31 -3.59
C ILE A 122 -14.91 -0.27 -2.69
N SER A 123 -15.33 1.00 -2.78
CA SER A 123 -14.80 2.08 -1.93
C SER A 123 -15.03 1.82 -0.45
N GLU A 124 -16.19 1.30 -0.08
CA GLU A 124 -16.54 1.03 1.31
C GLU A 124 -15.82 -0.22 1.81
N SER A 125 -15.79 -1.27 1.00
CA SER A 125 -15.10 -2.52 1.30
C SER A 125 -13.61 -2.30 1.54
N ASN A 126 -12.94 -1.56 0.63
CA ASN A 126 -11.52 -1.21 0.78
C ASN A 126 -11.28 -0.35 2.04
N ALA A 127 -12.16 0.61 2.33
CA ALA A 127 -12.00 1.47 3.49
C ALA A 127 -12.17 0.71 4.82
N LYS A 128 -13.21 -0.13 4.92
CA LYS A 128 -13.46 -0.99 6.08
C LYS A 128 -12.31 -1.99 6.27
N GLY A 129 -11.94 -2.69 5.20
CA GLY A 129 -10.91 -3.71 5.22
C GLY A 129 -9.56 -3.16 5.67
N LEU A 130 -9.10 -2.09 5.01
CA LEU A 130 -7.81 -1.48 5.35
C LEU A 130 -7.82 -0.88 6.76
N ALA A 131 -8.88 -0.16 7.16
CA ALA A 131 -8.97 0.39 8.52
C ALA A 131 -8.94 -0.71 9.59
N CYS A 132 -9.67 -1.81 9.37
CA CYS A 132 -9.68 -2.92 10.30
C CYS A 132 -8.30 -3.56 10.46
N ILE A 133 -7.56 -3.77 9.37
CA ILE A 133 -6.22 -4.35 9.47
C ILE A 133 -5.24 -3.39 10.15
N LEU A 134 -5.28 -2.10 9.83
CA LEU A 134 -4.37 -1.12 10.42
C LEU A 134 -4.60 -0.93 11.93
N VAL A 135 -5.84 -1.10 12.40
CA VAL A 135 -6.21 -0.88 13.81
C VAL A 135 -6.21 -2.17 14.62
N TYR A 136 -6.87 -3.21 14.11
CA TYR A 136 -7.10 -4.47 14.81
C TYR A 136 -6.15 -5.60 14.39
N GLY A 137 -5.34 -5.39 13.35
CA GLY A 137 -4.31 -6.35 12.95
C GLY A 137 -3.25 -6.54 14.04
N GLY A 138 -2.44 -7.59 13.90
CA GLY A 138 -1.47 -8.00 14.93
C GLY A 138 -0.44 -6.92 15.32
N TYR A 139 -0.18 -5.96 14.42
CA TYR A 139 0.82 -4.91 14.63
C TYR A 139 0.26 -3.58 15.15
N ARG A 140 -1.08 -3.40 15.17
CA ARG A 140 -1.77 -2.21 15.71
C ARG A 140 -1.11 -0.90 15.29
N ILE A 141 -1.06 -0.66 13.98
CA ILE A 141 -0.41 0.53 13.39
C ILE A 141 -1.11 1.82 13.84
N HIS A 142 -2.41 1.75 14.11
CA HIS A 142 -3.21 2.83 14.69
C HIS A 142 -3.98 2.33 15.91
N ASP A 143 -4.22 3.22 16.87
CA ASP A 143 -5.01 2.93 18.06
C ASP A 143 -6.49 2.70 17.73
N ILE A 144 -7.18 1.93 18.59
CA ILE A 144 -8.58 1.53 18.39
C ILE A 144 -9.51 2.74 18.35
N GLU A 145 -9.22 3.75 19.17
CA GLU A 145 -9.95 5.00 19.29
C GLU A 145 -9.94 5.80 17.97
N ASN A 146 -8.93 5.60 17.13
CA ASN A 146 -8.76 6.34 15.86
C ASN A 146 -9.44 5.66 14.67
N TYR A 147 -10.12 4.53 14.86
CA TYR A 147 -10.70 3.74 13.76
C TYR A 147 -11.53 4.58 12.77
N ARG A 148 -12.44 5.43 13.27
CA ARG A 148 -13.30 6.27 12.41
C ARG A 148 -12.52 7.31 11.62
N GLU A 149 -11.49 7.91 12.23
CA GLU A 149 -10.62 8.87 11.56
C GLU A 149 -9.82 8.18 10.46
N VAL A 150 -9.19 7.05 10.77
CA VAL A 150 -8.44 6.23 9.82
C VAL A 150 -9.33 5.82 8.64
N LYS A 151 -10.51 5.25 8.92
CA LYS A 151 -11.49 4.86 7.88
C LYS A 151 -11.91 6.04 7.02
N SER A 152 -12.18 7.20 7.62
CA SER A 152 -12.55 8.43 6.90
C SER A 152 -11.42 8.92 5.98
N LYS A 153 -10.17 8.87 6.47
CA LYS A 153 -8.98 9.23 5.69
C LYS A 153 -8.77 8.29 4.50
N ILE A 154 -8.92 6.98 4.72
CA ILE A 154 -8.83 5.97 3.65
C ILE A 154 -9.89 6.22 2.57
N LYS A 155 -11.15 6.54 2.94
CA LYS A 155 -12.19 6.92 1.96
C LYS A 155 -11.81 8.15 1.14
N LYS A 156 -11.21 9.17 1.76
CA LYS A 156 -10.72 10.37 1.05
C LYS A 156 -9.62 10.01 0.05
N MET A 157 -8.67 9.15 0.44
CA MET A 157 -7.61 8.67 -0.44
C MET A 157 -8.15 7.82 -1.60
N TYR A 158 -9.15 6.96 -1.36
CA TYR A 158 -9.78 6.19 -2.43
C TYR A 158 -10.51 7.09 -3.42
N LYS A 159 -11.18 8.15 -2.94
CA LYS A 159 -11.82 9.16 -3.80
C LYS A 159 -10.80 9.86 -4.71
N LYS A 160 -9.59 10.17 -4.21
CA LYS A 160 -8.49 10.71 -5.04
C LYS A 160 -8.12 9.71 -6.16
N ARG A 161 -7.98 8.42 -5.85
CA ARG A 161 -7.68 7.37 -6.85
C ARG A 161 -8.77 7.26 -7.90
N SER A 162 -10.03 7.22 -7.48
CA SER A 162 -11.18 7.14 -8.39
C SER A 162 -11.21 8.33 -9.37
N LYS A 163 -10.98 9.55 -8.88
CA LYS A 163 -10.85 10.74 -9.74
C LYS A 163 -9.68 10.64 -10.71
N ALA A 164 -8.51 10.19 -10.26
CA ALA A 164 -7.33 10.08 -11.10
C ALA A 164 -7.56 9.10 -12.28
N LEU A 165 -8.17 7.94 -12.01
CA LEU A 165 -8.45 6.94 -13.04
C LEU A 165 -9.59 7.33 -13.99
N HIS A 166 -10.71 7.83 -13.48
CA HIS A 166 -11.90 8.05 -14.31
C HIS A 166 -11.99 9.44 -14.91
N ARG A 167 -11.36 10.43 -14.27
CA ARG A 167 -11.47 11.85 -14.65
C ARG A 167 -10.15 12.49 -15.02
N ALA A 168 -9.08 11.69 -15.09
CA ALA A 168 -7.77 12.21 -15.47
C ALA A 168 -7.32 13.37 -14.55
N TYR A 169 -7.70 13.33 -13.27
CA TYR A 169 -7.42 14.39 -12.30
C TYR A 169 -6.22 14.01 -11.42
N TRP A 170 -5.02 14.25 -11.94
CA TRP A 170 -3.74 13.83 -11.35
C TRP A 170 -3.13 14.83 -10.37
N SER A 171 -3.60 16.09 -10.37
CA SER A 171 -3.05 17.16 -9.52
C SER A 171 -3.41 17.03 -8.03
N ASP A 172 -4.41 16.23 -7.68
CA ASP A 172 -4.91 16.06 -6.30
C ASP A 172 -4.08 15.08 -5.44
N ILE A 173 -3.13 14.36 -6.04
CA ILE A 173 -2.31 13.35 -5.36
C ILE A 173 -0.93 13.95 -5.06
N GLU A 174 -0.66 14.12 -3.78
CA GLU A 174 0.59 14.65 -3.26
C GLU A 174 1.59 13.53 -2.94
N ALA A 175 2.88 13.86 -2.86
CA ALA A 175 3.91 12.89 -2.48
C ALA A 175 3.65 12.26 -1.11
N ASN A 176 3.12 13.03 -0.15
CA ASN A 176 2.75 12.53 1.17
C ASN A 176 1.63 11.50 1.11
N ASP A 177 0.65 11.65 0.20
CA ASP A 177 -0.38 10.64 0.00
C ASP A 177 0.22 9.30 -0.45
N VAL A 178 1.25 9.34 -1.30
CA VAL A 178 1.94 8.14 -1.80
C VAL A 178 2.75 7.48 -0.70
N VAL A 179 3.51 8.26 0.08
CA VAL A 179 4.32 7.73 1.19
C VAL A 179 3.44 7.06 2.23
N GLU A 180 2.36 7.73 2.63
CA GLU A 180 1.42 7.18 3.61
C GLU A 180 0.71 5.93 3.09
N LEU A 181 0.24 5.94 1.83
CA LEU A 181 -0.40 4.77 1.25
C LEU A 181 0.58 3.60 1.12
N ALA A 182 1.86 3.86 0.81
CA ALA A 182 2.89 2.84 0.72
C ALA A 182 3.14 2.18 2.08
N ASP A 183 3.23 2.98 3.15
CA ASP A 183 3.36 2.48 4.53
C ASP A 183 2.17 1.60 4.91
N TRP A 184 0.94 2.08 4.71
CA TRP A 184 -0.26 1.30 5.00
C TRP A 184 -0.35 0.01 4.17
N THR A 185 0.08 0.06 2.91
CA THR A 185 0.06 -1.11 2.03
C THR A 185 1.08 -2.16 2.48
N ALA A 186 2.28 -1.74 2.90
CA ALA A 186 3.29 -2.65 3.43
C ALA A 186 2.76 -3.36 4.69
N TRP A 187 2.21 -2.60 5.65
CA TRP A 187 1.63 -3.18 6.86
C TRP A 187 0.40 -4.05 6.60
N LEU A 188 -0.41 -3.71 5.59
CA LEU A 188 -1.50 -4.56 5.13
C LEU A 188 -0.97 -5.91 4.67
N ILE A 189 -0.01 -5.93 3.75
CA ILE A 189 0.56 -7.18 3.20
C ILE A 189 1.13 -8.05 4.32
N ILE A 190 1.93 -7.46 5.21
CA ILE A 190 2.54 -8.19 6.34
C ILE A 190 1.47 -8.73 7.29
N SER A 191 0.41 -7.96 7.56
CA SER A 191 -0.69 -8.39 8.43
C SER A 191 -1.50 -9.52 7.81
N ILE A 192 -1.83 -9.43 6.51
CA ILE A 192 -2.55 -10.51 5.82
C ILE A 192 -1.69 -11.77 5.71
N LEU A 193 -0.38 -11.63 5.53
CA LEU A 193 0.56 -12.75 5.60
C LEU A 193 0.53 -13.43 6.97
N GLY A 194 0.55 -12.65 8.06
CA GLY A 194 0.36 -13.19 9.42
C GLY A 194 -0.98 -13.90 9.61
N LEU A 195 -2.08 -13.37 9.03
CA LEU A 195 -3.37 -14.04 9.04
C LEU A 195 -3.36 -15.36 8.26
N ALA A 196 -2.66 -15.42 7.13
CA ALA A 196 -2.53 -16.66 6.36
C ALA A 196 -1.72 -17.72 7.12
N VAL A 197 -0.57 -17.32 7.68
CA VAL A 197 0.39 -18.23 8.34
C VAL A 197 -0.09 -18.68 9.72
N VAL A 198 -0.47 -17.73 10.59
CA VAL A 198 -0.83 -18.00 11.98
C VAL A 198 -2.34 -18.17 12.14
N GLY A 199 -3.12 -17.33 11.47
CA GLY A 199 -4.58 -17.39 11.53
C GLY A 199 -5.19 -18.49 10.66
N ASN A 200 -4.40 -19.13 9.79
CA ASN A 200 -4.82 -20.16 8.84
C ASN A 200 -5.98 -19.71 7.93
N TYR A 201 -6.00 -18.43 7.54
CA TYR A 201 -6.97 -17.87 6.60
C TYR A 201 -6.62 -18.32 5.19
N THR A 202 -7.56 -18.97 4.51
CA THR A 202 -7.36 -19.53 3.16
C THR A 202 -8.26 -18.89 2.11
N ARG A 203 -9.33 -18.21 2.52
CA ARG A 203 -10.30 -17.53 1.64
C ARG A 203 -10.41 -16.05 1.98
N LEU A 204 -10.51 -15.19 0.96
CA LEU A 204 -10.69 -13.75 1.15
C LEU A 204 -12.04 -13.44 1.83
N SER A 205 -13.05 -14.30 1.66
CA SER A 205 -14.34 -14.18 2.33
C SER A 205 -14.23 -14.23 3.86
N GLN A 206 -13.28 -15.00 4.42
CA GLN A 206 -13.04 -15.08 5.86
C GLN A 206 -12.50 -13.74 6.40
N ILE A 207 -11.57 -13.12 5.66
CA ILE A 207 -11.04 -11.80 6.00
C ILE A 207 -12.17 -10.76 5.92
N LYS A 208 -12.97 -10.79 4.84
CA LYS A 208 -14.12 -9.90 4.68
C LYS A 208 -15.09 -10.01 5.85
N GLU A 209 -15.45 -11.23 6.26
CA GLU A 209 -16.34 -11.47 7.40
C GLU A 209 -15.82 -10.82 8.69
N GLN A 210 -14.53 -10.98 9.00
CA GLN A 210 -13.93 -10.36 10.18
C GLN A 210 -13.89 -8.84 10.08
N THR A 211 -13.59 -8.27 8.91
CA THR A 211 -13.59 -6.82 8.73
C THR A 211 -14.99 -6.22 8.90
N VAL A 212 -16.04 -6.90 8.42
CA VAL A 212 -17.42 -6.48 8.62
C VAL A 212 -17.83 -6.59 10.09
N ARG A 213 -17.49 -7.71 10.75
CA ARG A 213 -17.78 -7.91 12.17
C ARG A 213 -17.14 -6.81 13.03
N LEU A 214 -15.87 -6.50 12.81
CA LEU A 214 -15.14 -5.48 13.57
C LEU A 214 -15.65 -4.06 13.30
N ASP A 215 -15.97 -3.73 12.03
CA ASP A 215 -16.59 -2.45 11.68
C ASP A 215 -17.94 -2.29 12.39
N ASN A 216 -18.79 -3.32 12.42
CA ASN A 216 -20.08 -3.28 13.10
C ASN A 216 -19.91 -3.09 14.61
N ILE A 217 -19.04 -3.88 15.26
CA ILE A 217 -18.76 -3.77 16.70
C ILE A 217 -18.30 -2.36 17.05
N HIS A 218 -17.39 -1.76 16.26
CA HIS A 218 -16.92 -0.41 16.52
C HIS A 218 -18.03 0.65 16.34
N ASN A 219 -18.99 0.40 15.46
CA ASN A 219 -20.14 1.28 15.27
C ASN A 219 -21.23 1.09 16.35
N GLU A 220 -21.30 -0.08 17.01
CA GLU A 220 -22.26 -0.42 18.07
C GLU A 220 -21.80 -0.06 19.50
N ILE A 221 -20.49 0.06 19.75
CA ILE A 221 -19.93 0.40 21.09
C ILE A 221 -20.13 1.89 21.46
N GLN A 222 -20.97 2.62 20.73
CA GLN A 222 -21.35 4.01 20.98
C GLN A 222 -22.85 4.20 20.95
#